data_AF-H2YC20-F1
#
_entry.id   AF-H2YC20-F1
#
_cell.length_a   1.000
_cell.length_b   1.000
_cell.length_c   1.000
_cell.angle_alpha   90.00
_cell.angle_beta   90.00
_cell.angle_gamma   90.00
#
_symmetry.space_group_name_H-M   'P 1'
#
loop_
_entity.id
_entity.type
_entity.pdbx_description
1 polymer ?
#
loop_
_entity_poly.entity_id
_entity_poly.type
_entity_poly.pdbx_seq_one_letter_code
_entity_poly.pdbx_strand_id
1 'polypeptide(L)'
;RKRGRKIGVDRVLSRALHRDKRQYGRGLVGRWLNRTLKRNRLNSSVRQQLDTFDNHRPYFTYWITFVHIVVTIISIAVFGIAPVGFMYSTEIFHVSYNFWLGKFNTVTFKEPQNFWIGPRTKDLIHLGAKYSPCMRLDPKLNEFIQKERAIERSSACCVRNDNSGCIQSNECHYVFAKFVKWPEIDPPEFNNGTTITTRTSGSVCGQDPRYCRSQHEVGTADQWPDDITKWPICSDPLPKEDFKNSTYDNVRCNVVGHPCCIGQEARCEIVTKEYCKYKHGVYHSEAALCSQVNCMQDTCGLIPFRVPEYPDQIYRLWLPVLLHAGILHCLVSVVFQMTVLRDMEKLAGWHRISIIYIFSGITGNLASAIFLPYRAEVGPAGSHFGVLACLFVEVFQSWQLLKSPSRGLFKLVAITIVLFVIGALPWIDNFAHIFGFISGLLLAFVFLPYMTFSRFYQHRKRLLVITCSCLFVGLFVALVFFFYIHPITECSACRHINCIPFKEGFCSNHGFRPEDR
;
A
#
# COMPACT_ATOMS: atom_id res chain seq x y z
N ARG A 1 32.31 42.33 10.61
CA ARG A 1 30.95 41.75 10.51
C ARG A 1 31.00 40.46 9.68
N LYS A 2 30.61 39.32 10.28
CA LYS A 2 30.21 38.01 9.69
C LYS A 2 31.22 37.20 8.85
N ARG A 3 32.10 36.45 9.52
CA ARG A 3 32.63 35.15 9.07
C ARG A 3 31.92 34.05 9.87
N GLY A 4 31.10 33.22 9.23
CA GLY A 4 30.47 32.06 9.88
C GLY A 4 29.45 31.37 8.97
N ARG A 5 29.50 30.03 8.92
CA ARG A 5 28.53 29.06 8.31
C ARG A 5 28.82 28.37 6.95
N LYS A 6 30.05 28.36 6.38
CA LYS A 6 30.36 27.43 5.25
C LYS A 6 31.09 26.13 5.63
N ILE A 7 31.69 26.06 6.83
CA ILE A 7 32.60 24.95 7.21
C ILE A 7 31.85 23.61 7.46
N GLY A 8 30.55 23.64 7.74
CA GLY A 8 29.78 22.43 8.02
C GLY A 8 29.47 21.60 6.76
N VAL A 9 28.98 22.25 5.70
CA VAL A 9 28.55 21.58 4.48
C VAL A 9 29.74 21.03 3.72
N ASP A 10 30.81 21.81 3.53
CA ASP A 10 32.01 21.34 2.83
C ASP A 10 32.72 20.19 3.57
N ARG A 11 32.68 20.18 4.90
CA ARG A 11 33.25 19.09 5.72
C ARG A 11 32.38 17.83 5.71
N VAL A 12 31.06 17.98 5.59
CA VAL A 12 30.12 16.86 5.42
C VAL A 12 30.22 16.29 4.00
N LEU A 13 30.30 17.16 2.99
CA LEU A 13 30.46 16.79 1.58
C LEU A 13 31.82 16.13 1.34
N SER A 14 32.90 16.69 1.91
CA SER A 14 34.24 16.08 1.84
C SER A 14 34.29 14.74 2.57
N ARG A 15 33.70 14.60 3.77
CA ARG A 15 33.54 13.28 4.41
C ARG A 15 32.65 12.32 3.62
N ALA A 16 31.67 12.84 2.89
CA ALA A 16 30.79 12.01 2.10
C ALA A 16 31.49 11.44 0.86
N LEU A 17 32.40 12.22 0.28
CA LEU A 17 33.15 11.90 -0.93
C LEU A 17 34.57 11.35 -0.64
N HIS A 18 35.05 11.40 0.62
CA HIS A 18 36.41 10.97 0.98
C HIS A 18 36.61 9.45 0.81
N ARG A 19 37.81 9.15 0.29
CA ARG A 19 38.31 7.84 -0.16
C ARG A 19 38.85 6.98 0.99
N ASP A 20 38.26 7.07 2.19
CA ASP A 20 38.75 6.33 3.34
C ASP A 20 38.53 4.83 3.14
N LYS A 21 39.63 4.06 3.17
CA LYS A 21 39.62 2.59 3.10
C LYS A 21 38.88 2.04 4.32
N ARG A 22 37.80 1.30 4.07
CA ARG A 22 37.04 0.66 5.16
C ARG A 22 37.86 -0.52 5.68
N GLN A 23 38.14 -0.54 6.98
CA GLN A 23 38.76 -1.70 7.62
C GLN A 23 37.69 -2.75 7.92
N TYR A 24 37.90 -3.99 7.46
CA TYR A 24 37.01 -5.13 7.74
C TYR A 24 36.78 -5.28 9.24
N GLY A 25 35.52 -5.39 9.69
CA GLY A 25 35.16 -5.49 11.11
C GLY A 25 35.17 -4.17 11.88
N ARG A 26 35.57 -3.05 11.24
CA ARG A 26 35.68 -1.71 11.86
C ARG A 26 35.05 -0.62 10.98
N GLY A 27 33.83 -0.88 10.53
CA GLY A 27 32.96 0.09 9.85
C GLY A 27 32.55 1.30 10.70
N LEU A 28 31.71 2.19 10.16
CA LEU A 28 31.20 3.36 10.90
C LEU A 28 30.46 2.95 12.18
N VAL A 29 29.60 1.94 12.10
CA VAL A 29 28.91 1.35 13.27
C VAL A 29 29.93 0.66 14.20
N GLY A 30 30.94 -0.02 13.65
CA GLY A 30 32.00 -0.63 14.45
C GLY A 30 32.80 0.39 15.26
N ARG A 31 33.09 1.57 14.68
CA ARG A 31 33.73 2.70 15.37
C ARG A 31 32.83 3.28 16.45
N TRP A 32 31.55 3.50 16.15
CA TRP A 32 30.58 3.99 17.13
C TRP A 32 30.42 3.03 18.32
N LEU A 33 30.48 1.71 18.07
CA LEU A 33 30.41 0.69 19.13
C LEU A 33 31.75 0.43 19.84
N ASN A 34 32.81 1.21 19.56
CA ASN A 34 34.17 1.06 20.10
C ASN A 34 34.77 -0.34 19.88
N ARG A 35 34.62 -0.91 18.67
CA ARG A 35 35.23 -2.20 18.30
C ARG A 35 36.71 -2.01 17.96
N THR A 36 37.56 -2.85 18.54
CA THR A 36 39.01 -2.88 18.30
C THR A 36 39.46 -4.23 17.74
N LEU A 37 40.35 -4.22 16.75
CA LEU A 37 40.93 -5.42 16.14
C LEU A 37 42.17 -5.91 16.91
N LYS A 38 42.35 -7.23 17.04
CA LYS A 38 43.55 -7.87 17.63
C LYS A 38 44.67 -7.97 16.57
N ARG A 39 45.32 -6.85 16.21
CA ARG A 39 46.31 -6.82 15.12
C ARG A 39 47.59 -7.63 15.39
N ASN A 40 47.92 -7.90 16.66
CA ASN A 40 49.18 -8.53 17.06
C ASN A 40 49.16 -10.08 17.05
N ARG A 41 48.00 -10.72 16.84
CA ARG A 41 47.86 -12.20 16.84
C ARG A 41 47.39 -12.77 15.50
N LEU A 42 47.46 -12.00 14.41
CA LEU A 42 46.97 -12.43 13.09
C LEU A 42 48.10 -13.10 12.29
N ASN A 43 47.79 -14.25 11.68
CA ASN A 43 48.69 -14.91 10.72
C ASN A 43 49.00 -13.96 9.53
N SER A 44 50.21 -14.04 8.98
CA SER A 44 50.70 -13.15 7.92
C SER A 44 49.81 -13.17 6.67
N SER A 45 49.31 -14.34 6.28
CA SER A 45 48.38 -14.52 5.15
C SER A 45 47.05 -13.77 5.34
N VAL A 46 46.54 -13.73 6.57
CA VAL A 46 45.29 -13.03 6.92
C VAL A 46 45.47 -11.53 6.86
N ARG A 47 46.63 -11.06 7.34
CA ARG A 47 47.00 -9.65 7.30
C ARG A 47 47.14 -9.16 5.85
N GLN A 48 47.77 -9.96 4.99
CA GLN A 48 47.89 -9.66 3.57
C GLN A 48 46.52 -9.62 2.87
N GLN A 49 45.61 -10.56 3.16
CA GLN A 49 44.24 -10.54 2.64
C GLN A 49 43.40 -9.33 3.11
N LEU A 50 43.57 -8.91 4.36
CA LEU A 50 42.93 -7.69 4.89
C LEU A 50 43.46 -6.42 4.20
N ASP A 51 44.76 -6.41 3.88
CA ASP A 51 45.41 -5.28 3.22
C ASP A 51 45.12 -5.25 1.71
N THR A 52 44.83 -6.39 1.06
CA THR A 52 44.44 -6.48 -0.36
C THR A 52 42.94 -6.37 -0.62
N PHE A 53 42.09 -6.24 0.40
CA PHE A 53 40.65 -6.13 0.19
C PHE A 53 40.28 -4.85 -0.59
N ASP A 54 39.52 -5.02 -1.67
CA ASP A 54 39.15 -3.95 -2.59
C ASP A 54 38.15 -2.98 -1.95
N ASN A 55 38.44 -1.68 -2.08
CA ASN A 55 37.49 -0.63 -1.72
C ASN A 55 36.51 -0.41 -2.87
N HIS A 56 35.26 -0.77 -2.65
CA HIS A 56 34.21 -0.53 -3.63
C HIS A 56 33.68 0.91 -3.53
N ARG A 57 33.30 1.49 -4.66
CA ARG A 57 32.58 2.78 -4.69
C ARG A 57 31.11 2.52 -4.42
N PRO A 58 30.45 3.32 -3.55
CA PRO A 58 29.07 3.06 -3.15
C PRO A 58 28.06 3.65 -4.15
N TYR A 59 28.07 3.13 -5.39
CA TYR A 59 27.19 3.61 -6.47
C TYR A 59 25.71 3.33 -6.18
N PHE A 60 25.39 2.14 -5.68
CA PHE A 60 24.02 1.75 -5.38
C PHE A 60 23.42 2.63 -4.28
N THR A 61 24.17 2.90 -3.21
CA THR A 61 23.72 3.77 -2.11
C THR A 61 23.40 5.17 -2.64
N TYR A 62 24.27 5.77 -3.45
CA TYR A 62 24.00 7.10 -3.99
C TYR A 62 22.81 7.12 -4.93
N TRP A 63 22.69 6.10 -5.79
CA TRP A 63 21.55 5.96 -6.69
C TRP A 63 20.23 5.80 -5.94
N ILE A 64 20.15 4.88 -4.97
CA ILE A 64 18.90 4.64 -4.23
C ILE A 64 18.50 5.86 -3.38
N THR A 65 19.48 6.51 -2.74
CA THR A 65 19.27 7.73 -1.95
C THR A 65 18.72 8.85 -2.85
N PHE A 66 19.28 9.01 -4.05
CA PHE A 66 18.81 10.00 -5.03
C PHE A 66 17.37 9.72 -5.47
N VAL A 67 17.07 8.47 -5.85
CA VAL A 67 15.72 8.05 -6.23
C VAL A 67 14.72 8.32 -5.12
N HIS A 68 15.05 7.96 -3.88
CA HIS A 68 14.18 8.19 -2.72
C HIS A 68 13.87 9.66 -2.48
N ILE A 69 14.87 10.54 -2.59
CA ILE A 69 14.67 11.99 -2.44
C ILE A 69 13.77 12.52 -3.56
N VAL A 70 14.07 12.19 -4.81
CA VAL A 70 13.32 12.67 -5.99
C VAL A 70 11.86 12.20 -5.94
N VAL A 71 11.65 10.91 -5.71
CA VAL A 71 10.29 10.32 -5.64
C VAL A 71 9.49 10.96 -4.51
N THR A 72 10.10 11.16 -3.33
CA THR A 72 9.40 11.82 -2.20
C THR A 72 8.99 13.25 -2.54
N ILE A 73 9.87 14.02 -3.21
CA ILE A 73 9.57 15.39 -3.65
C ILE A 73 8.41 15.40 -4.64
N ILE A 74 8.44 14.51 -5.64
CA ILE A 74 7.38 14.39 -6.65
C ILE A 74 6.06 13.99 -6.02
N SER A 75 6.05 12.98 -5.13
CA SER A 75 4.84 12.53 -4.45
C SER A 75 4.16 13.65 -3.67
N ILE A 76 4.93 14.48 -2.97
CA ILE A 76 4.39 15.63 -2.22
C ILE A 76 3.93 16.75 -3.16
N ALA A 77 4.68 17.02 -4.23
CA ALA A 77 4.31 18.05 -5.21
C ALA A 77 3.00 17.75 -5.95
N VAL A 78 2.73 16.47 -6.23
CA VAL A 78 1.53 16.05 -6.97
C VAL A 78 0.32 15.83 -6.05
N PHE A 79 0.50 15.14 -4.91
CA PHE A 79 -0.62 14.71 -4.06
C PHE A 79 -0.85 15.58 -2.82
N GLY A 80 0.08 16.48 -2.50
CA GLY A 80 0.01 17.35 -1.34
C GLY A 80 0.39 16.65 -0.03
N ILE A 81 0.10 17.33 1.09
CA ILE A 81 0.42 16.88 2.45
C ILE A 81 -0.90 16.64 3.21
N ALA A 82 -1.04 15.45 3.79
CA ALA A 82 -2.15 15.10 4.66
C ALA A 82 -2.04 15.82 6.03
N PRO A 83 -3.15 15.96 6.79
CA PRO A 83 -3.11 16.52 8.14
C PRO A 83 -2.05 15.84 9.01
N VAL A 84 -1.18 16.61 9.66
CA VAL A 84 -0.05 16.08 10.43
C VAL A 84 -0.48 15.70 11.84
N GLY A 85 -0.24 14.44 12.23
CA GLY A 85 -0.53 13.96 13.57
C GLY A 85 -0.56 12.43 13.65
N PHE A 86 -0.89 11.92 14.83
CA PHE A 86 -0.85 10.49 15.14
C PHE A 86 -2.23 9.82 15.21
N MET A 87 -3.31 10.60 15.13
CA MET A 87 -4.68 10.10 15.31
C MET A 87 -5.50 10.42 14.05
N TYR A 88 -6.80 10.64 14.20
CA TYR A 88 -7.68 11.08 13.13
C TYR A 88 -7.87 12.60 13.22
N SER A 89 -7.90 13.25 12.06
CA SER A 89 -8.49 14.57 11.93
C SER A 89 -9.99 14.37 11.73
N THR A 90 -10.82 14.94 12.61
CA THR A 90 -12.26 15.00 12.36
C THR A 90 -12.55 16.32 11.69
N GLU A 91 -13.01 16.28 10.45
CA GLU A 91 -13.54 17.47 9.81
C GLU A 91 -15.08 17.39 9.84
N ILE A 92 -15.70 18.45 10.40
CA ILE A 92 -17.15 18.55 10.56
C ILE A 92 -17.67 19.39 9.42
N PHE A 93 -18.64 18.85 8.68
CA PHE A 93 -19.04 19.48 7.44
C PHE A 93 -20.55 19.62 7.33
N HIS A 94 -20.97 20.82 6.95
CA HIS A 94 -22.36 21.13 6.62
C HIS A 94 -22.58 20.88 5.13
N VAL A 95 -22.65 19.63 4.73
CA VAL A 95 -23.04 19.27 3.36
C VAL A 95 -24.51 18.88 3.39
N SER A 96 -25.27 19.35 2.40
CA SER A 96 -26.65 18.87 2.16
C SER A 96 -26.60 17.45 1.62
N TYR A 97 -26.16 16.49 2.45
CA TYR A 97 -26.08 15.08 2.07
C TYR A 97 -27.47 14.44 1.97
N ASN A 98 -28.41 14.92 2.78
CA ASN A 98 -29.79 14.46 2.72
C ASN A 98 -30.57 15.30 1.72
N PHE A 99 -30.44 14.92 0.44
CA PHE A 99 -31.30 15.35 -0.66
C PHE A 99 -32.80 15.32 -0.28
N TRP A 100 -33.17 14.47 0.69
CA TRP A 100 -34.51 14.18 1.18
C TRP A 100 -35.18 15.19 2.12
N LEU A 101 -34.45 16.02 2.85
CA LEU A 101 -35.02 16.78 3.98
C LEU A 101 -34.88 18.30 3.89
N GLY A 102 -34.13 18.81 2.90
CA GLY A 102 -33.75 20.23 2.86
C GLY A 102 -32.97 20.69 4.11
N LYS A 103 -32.49 19.76 4.93
CA LYS A 103 -31.70 20.01 6.14
C LYS A 103 -30.22 19.74 5.87
N PHE A 104 -29.39 20.71 6.23
CA PHE A 104 -27.95 20.53 6.38
C PHE A 104 -27.70 19.56 7.55
N ASN A 105 -27.37 18.31 7.27
CA ASN A 105 -26.89 17.40 8.29
C ASN A 105 -25.37 17.48 8.36
N THR A 106 -24.83 17.61 9.56
CA THR A 106 -23.39 17.59 9.77
C THR A 106 -22.88 16.17 9.60
N VAL A 107 -22.15 15.91 8.51
CA VAL A 107 -21.44 14.64 8.35
C VAL A 107 -20.03 14.85 8.87
N THR A 108 -19.64 14.06 9.85
CA THR A 108 -18.27 14.05 10.39
C THR A 108 -17.44 13.06 9.60
N PHE A 109 -16.45 13.54 8.85
CA PHE A 109 -15.49 12.68 8.16
C PHE A 109 -14.24 12.55 9.01
N LYS A 110 -13.80 11.31 9.27
CA LYS A 110 -12.58 11.02 10.01
C LYS A 110 -11.48 10.64 9.02
N GLU A 111 -10.49 11.50 8.85
CA GLU A 111 -9.34 11.23 8.00
C GLU A 111 -8.12 10.82 8.85
N PRO A 112 -7.39 9.75 8.50
CA PRO A 112 -6.18 9.39 9.21
C PRO A 112 -5.08 10.44 8.97
N GLN A 113 -4.47 10.92 10.05
CA GLN A 113 -3.36 11.89 10.00
C GLN A 113 -2.05 11.21 9.63
N ASN A 114 -1.14 11.93 8.96
CA ASN A 114 0.19 11.43 8.60
C ASN A 114 1.30 12.19 9.34
N PHE A 115 1.84 11.61 10.41
CA PHE A 115 2.93 12.22 11.17
C PHE A 115 4.26 12.29 10.39
N TRP A 116 4.43 11.55 9.29
CA TRP A 116 5.65 11.58 8.48
C TRP A 116 5.78 12.84 7.60
N ILE A 117 4.76 13.71 7.59
CA ILE A 117 4.66 14.90 6.73
C ILE A 117 4.72 14.48 5.26
N GLY A 118 3.61 13.95 4.74
CA GLY A 118 3.53 13.45 3.37
C GLY A 118 2.09 13.22 2.90
N PRO A 119 1.91 12.54 1.76
CA PRO A 119 0.60 12.31 1.15
C PRO A 119 -0.36 11.49 2.04
N ARG A 120 -1.63 11.45 1.65
CA ARG A 120 -2.65 10.63 2.32
C ARG A 120 -2.43 9.14 2.01
N THR A 121 -2.94 8.27 2.88
CA THR A 121 -2.85 6.81 2.70
C THR A 121 -3.42 6.36 1.36
N LYS A 122 -4.58 6.89 0.94
CA LYS A 122 -5.18 6.59 -0.37
C LYS A 122 -4.26 6.94 -1.55
N ASP A 123 -3.55 8.07 -1.44
CA ASP A 123 -2.64 8.55 -2.48
C ASP A 123 -1.37 7.69 -2.53
N LEU A 124 -0.91 7.18 -1.38
CA LEU A 124 0.17 6.20 -1.30
C LEU A 124 -0.24 4.87 -1.94
N ILE A 125 -1.47 4.39 -1.72
CA ILE A 125 -1.99 3.20 -2.41
C ILE A 125 -1.99 3.44 -3.93
N HIS A 126 -2.49 4.59 -4.38
CA HIS A 126 -2.50 4.97 -5.79
C HIS A 126 -1.09 5.03 -6.40
N LEU A 127 -0.08 5.42 -5.62
CA LEU A 127 1.34 5.44 -6.02
C LEU A 127 2.02 4.07 -6.06
N GLY A 128 1.32 3.00 -5.66
CA GLY A 128 1.86 1.64 -5.66
C GLY A 128 2.39 1.16 -4.31
N ALA A 129 1.90 1.71 -3.20
CA ALA A 129 2.18 1.16 -1.86
C ALA A 129 1.78 -0.32 -1.74
N LYS A 130 2.41 -1.03 -0.80
CA LYS A 130 2.03 -2.40 -0.46
C LYS A 130 0.60 -2.36 0.08
N TYR A 131 -0.33 -3.00 -0.63
CA TYR A 131 -1.72 -3.13 -0.23
C TYR A 131 -2.29 -4.42 -0.81
N SER A 132 -2.66 -5.37 0.05
CA SER A 132 -2.99 -6.74 -0.38
C SER A 132 -4.25 -6.84 -1.25
N PRO A 133 -5.33 -6.08 -1.00
CA PRO A 133 -6.50 -6.08 -1.87
C PRO A 133 -6.23 -5.72 -3.34
N CYS A 134 -5.14 -4.99 -3.65
CA CYS A 134 -4.74 -4.69 -5.03
C CYS A 134 -3.91 -5.80 -5.69
N MET A 135 -3.40 -6.76 -4.92
CA MET A 135 -2.47 -7.81 -5.41
C MET A 135 -3.15 -9.18 -5.59
N ARG A 136 -4.25 -9.42 -4.87
CA ARG A 136 -5.00 -10.68 -4.89
C ARG A 136 -6.44 -10.46 -4.43
N LEU A 137 -7.33 -11.36 -4.84
CA LEU A 137 -8.73 -11.32 -4.41
C LEU A 137 -8.80 -11.60 -2.90
N ASP A 138 -9.46 -10.71 -2.16
CA ASP A 138 -9.66 -10.83 -0.72
C ASP A 138 -11.08 -11.36 -0.43
N PRO A 139 -11.25 -12.53 0.20
CA PRO A 139 -12.57 -13.12 0.43
C PRO A 139 -13.49 -12.23 1.27
N LYS A 140 -12.94 -11.57 2.30
CA LYS A 140 -13.72 -10.68 3.17
C LYS A 140 -14.21 -9.47 2.36
N LEU A 141 -13.32 -8.79 1.63
CA LEU A 141 -13.73 -7.65 0.79
C LEU A 141 -14.75 -8.05 -0.28
N ASN A 142 -14.59 -9.21 -0.91
CA ASN A 142 -15.54 -9.69 -1.90
C ASN A 142 -16.92 -9.98 -1.30
N GLU A 143 -16.99 -10.54 -0.08
CA GLU A 143 -18.25 -10.72 0.65
C GLU A 143 -18.97 -9.39 0.87
N PHE A 144 -18.25 -8.33 1.26
CA PHE A 144 -18.82 -6.98 1.39
C PHE A 144 -19.32 -6.42 0.05
N ILE A 145 -18.55 -6.58 -1.03
CA ILE A 145 -18.97 -6.14 -2.36
C ILE A 145 -20.25 -6.85 -2.79
N GLN A 146 -20.37 -8.16 -2.54
CA GLN A 146 -21.59 -8.92 -2.85
C GLN A 146 -22.78 -8.45 -2.02
N LYS A 147 -22.58 -8.12 -0.74
CA LYS A 147 -23.62 -7.54 0.12
C LYS A 147 -24.08 -6.17 -0.39
N GLU A 148 -23.15 -5.30 -0.79
CA GLU A 148 -23.50 -3.99 -1.38
C GLU A 148 -24.25 -4.15 -2.70
N ARG A 149 -23.85 -5.09 -3.57
CA ARG A 149 -24.57 -5.42 -4.81
C ARG A 149 -25.98 -5.95 -4.53
N ALA A 150 -26.17 -6.79 -3.50
CA ALA A 150 -27.49 -7.28 -3.13
C ALA A 150 -28.42 -6.16 -2.66
N ILE A 151 -27.89 -5.18 -1.90
CA ILE A 151 -28.61 -3.98 -1.49
C ILE A 151 -28.97 -3.14 -2.72
N GLU A 152 -28.00 -2.88 -3.60
CA GLU A 152 -28.20 -2.13 -4.84
C GLU A 152 -29.22 -2.78 -5.77
N ARG A 153 -29.26 -4.11 -5.89
CA ARG A 153 -30.25 -4.83 -6.72
C ARG A 153 -31.70 -4.48 -6.36
N SER A 154 -31.95 -4.18 -5.08
CA SER A 154 -33.27 -3.78 -4.57
C SER A 154 -33.52 -2.26 -4.57
N SER A 155 -32.52 -1.46 -4.98
CA SER A 155 -32.59 -0.01 -5.06
C SER A 155 -33.56 0.46 -6.14
N ALA A 156 -34.19 1.62 -5.95
CA ALA A 156 -35.05 2.21 -6.96
C ALA A 156 -34.79 3.70 -7.12
N CYS A 157 -35.34 4.28 -8.18
CA CYS A 157 -35.18 5.69 -8.42
C CYS A 157 -36.06 6.53 -7.50
N CYS A 158 -35.48 7.48 -6.78
CA CYS A 158 -36.25 8.40 -5.97
C CYS A 158 -36.16 9.82 -6.57
N VAL A 159 -37.33 10.34 -6.96
CA VAL A 159 -37.52 11.53 -7.78
C VAL A 159 -38.15 12.63 -6.94
N ARG A 160 -37.58 13.84 -6.94
CA ARG A 160 -38.17 14.94 -6.15
C ARG A 160 -39.48 15.44 -6.75
N ASN A 161 -40.40 15.83 -5.87
CA ASN A 161 -41.69 16.37 -6.25
C ASN A 161 -41.60 17.72 -6.98
N ASP A 162 -40.48 18.45 -6.81
CA ASP A 162 -40.20 19.72 -7.48
C ASP A 162 -39.45 19.57 -8.83
N ASN A 163 -39.24 18.33 -9.30
CA ASN A 163 -38.50 18.00 -10.52
C ASN A 163 -37.04 18.51 -10.55
N SER A 164 -36.46 18.90 -9.41
CA SER A 164 -35.08 19.38 -9.35
C SER A 164 -34.04 18.28 -9.62
N GLY A 165 -34.44 17.00 -9.48
CA GLY A 165 -33.63 15.86 -9.88
C GLY A 165 -34.02 14.56 -9.20
N CYS A 166 -33.22 13.53 -9.46
CA CYS A 166 -33.38 12.20 -8.89
C CYS A 166 -32.03 11.56 -8.52
N ILE A 167 -32.12 10.56 -7.65
CA ILE A 167 -30.98 9.79 -7.13
C ILE A 167 -31.42 8.35 -6.87
N GLN A 168 -30.53 7.41 -7.17
CA GLN A 168 -30.74 6.00 -6.90
C GLN A 168 -30.58 5.74 -5.39
N SER A 169 -31.57 5.12 -4.76
CA SER A 169 -31.51 4.81 -3.33
C SER A 169 -32.45 3.67 -2.94
N ASN A 170 -32.23 3.11 -1.75
CA ASN A 170 -33.15 2.14 -1.14
C ASN A 170 -34.18 2.82 -0.24
N GLU A 171 -33.89 4.04 0.21
CA GLU A 171 -34.71 4.82 1.12
C GLU A 171 -35.09 6.14 0.46
N CYS A 172 -36.36 6.51 0.56
CA CYS A 172 -36.94 7.67 -0.11
C CYS A 172 -37.98 8.30 0.81
N HIS A 173 -37.82 9.59 1.13
CA HIS A 173 -38.73 10.27 2.04
C HIS A 173 -39.98 10.77 1.31
N TYR A 174 -41.14 10.17 1.64
CA TYR A 174 -42.41 10.38 0.92
C TYR A 174 -42.91 11.83 0.83
N VAL A 175 -42.52 12.70 1.78
CA VAL A 175 -42.96 14.11 1.80
C VAL A 175 -42.37 14.94 0.65
N PHE A 176 -41.11 14.67 0.27
CA PHE A 176 -40.36 15.52 -0.66
C PHE A 176 -40.01 14.81 -1.97
N ALA A 177 -40.13 13.50 -2.01
CA ALA A 177 -39.79 12.70 -3.15
C ALA A 177 -40.72 11.48 -3.29
N LYS A 178 -40.90 11.07 -4.54
CA LYS A 178 -41.65 9.89 -4.96
C LYS A 178 -40.66 8.74 -5.17
N PHE A 179 -40.93 7.60 -4.55
CA PHE A 179 -40.16 6.38 -4.76
C PHE A 179 -40.71 5.65 -5.98
N VAL A 180 -39.97 5.69 -7.09
CA VAL A 180 -40.39 5.16 -8.37
C VAL A 180 -39.82 3.75 -8.51
N LYS A 181 -40.64 2.73 -8.28
CA LYS A 181 -40.34 1.33 -8.63
C LYS A 181 -40.96 0.96 -9.97
N TRP A 182 -40.64 -0.22 -10.48
CA TRP A 182 -41.41 -0.76 -11.60
C TRP A 182 -42.90 -0.84 -11.23
N PRO A 183 -43.79 -0.52 -12.18
CA PRO A 183 -45.21 -0.56 -11.91
C PRO A 183 -45.64 -1.99 -11.57
N GLU A 184 -46.56 -2.12 -10.61
CA GLU A 184 -47.13 -3.42 -10.21
C GLU A 184 -48.00 -4.03 -11.31
N ILE A 185 -48.47 -3.19 -12.24
CA ILE A 185 -49.30 -3.54 -13.39
C ILE A 185 -48.49 -3.18 -14.65
N ASP A 186 -48.18 -4.16 -15.49
CA ASP A 186 -47.35 -4.02 -16.71
C ASP A 186 -45.88 -3.57 -16.46
N PRO A 187 -45.11 -4.28 -15.59
CA PRO A 187 -43.68 -4.03 -15.43
C PRO A 187 -42.92 -4.30 -16.75
N PRO A 188 -41.80 -3.62 -17.00
CA PRO A 188 -41.02 -3.86 -18.20
C PRO A 188 -40.61 -5.33 -18.28
N GLU A 189 -40.87 -5.92 -19.43
CA GLU A 189 -40.50 -7.29 -19.73
C GLU A 189 -39.02 -7.37 -20.13
N PHE A 190 -38.42 -8.54 -19.88
CA PHE A 190 -37.11 -8.89 -20.39
C PHE A 190 -37.12 -10.33 -20.90
N ASN A 191 -36.30 -10.59 -21.90
CA ASN A 191 -36.14 -11.90 -22.50
C ASN A 191 -35.01 -12.65 -21.81
N ASN A 192 -35.29 -13.82 -21.22
CA ASN A 192 -34.27 -14.66 -20.58
C ASN A 192 -33.67 -15.71 -21.56
N GLY A 193 -33.81 -15.49 -22.86
CA GLY A 193 -33.32 -16.36 -23.94
C GLY A 193 -34.30 -17.44 -24.39
N THR A 194 -35.26 -17.84 -23.55
CA THR A 194 -36.30 -18.84 -23.88
C THR A 194 -37.73 -18.43 -23.50
N THR A 195 -37.90 -17.51 -22.55
CA THR A 195 -39.19 -16.98 -22.10
C THR A 195 -39.10 -15.49 -21.80
N ILE A 196 -40.20 -14.77 -22.06
CA ILE A 196 -40.39 -13.38 -21.68
C ILE A 196 -40.89 -13.35 -20.24
N THR A 197 -40.18 -12.65 -19.36
CA THR A 197 -40.51 -12.53 -17.94
C THR A 197 -40.49 -11.08 -17.49
N THR A 198 -41.23 -10.75 -16.44
CA THR A 198 -41.32 -9.40 -15.90
C THR A 198 -40.12 -9.06 -15.01
N ARG A 199 -39.69 -7.80 -15.02
CA ARG A 199 -38.61 -7.34 -14.13
C ARG A 199 -39.06 -7.26 -12.68
N THR A 200 -38.25 -7.77 -11.77
CA THR A 200 -38.44 -7.80 -10.32
C THR A 200 -37.42 -6.95 -9.54
N SER A 201 -36.21 -6.78 -10.09
CA SER A 201 -35.20 -5.90 -9.50
C SER A 201 -35.62 -4.43 -9.65
N GLY A 202 -35.09 -3.49 -8.88
CA GLY A 202 -35.65 -2.13 -8.86
C GLY A 202 -35.38 -1.28 -10.12
N SER A 203 -36.00 -0.11 -10.21
CA SER A 203 -35.82 0.81 -11.36
C SER A 203 -34.52 1.60 -11.23
N VAL A 204 -33.90 2.01 -12.34
CA VAL A 204 -32.67 2.81 -12.33
C VAL A 204 -32.98 4.26 -12.73
N CYS A 205 -32.44 5.23 -11.98
CA CYS A 205 -32.54 6.64 -12.32
C CYS A 205 -31.78 6.98 -13.61
N GLY A 206 -32.45 7.65 -14.54
CA GLY A 206 -31.87 8.15 -15.80
C GLY A 206 -31.43 7.05 -16.77
N GLN A 207 -31.71 5.78 -16.47
CA GLN A 207 -31.28 4.65 -17.27
C GLN A 207 -32.40 3.60 -17.33
N ASP A 208 -32.89 3.32 -18.54
CA ASP A 208 -33.84 2.24 -18.81
C ASP A 208 -33.47 1.63 -20.17
N PRO A 209 -33.36 0.28 -20.27
CA PRO A 209 -32.93 -0.39 -21.49
C PRO A 209 -33.74 -0.02 -22.74
N ARG A 210 -35.04 0.30 -22.59
CA ARG A 210 -35.92 0.67 -23.70
C ARG A 210 -35.55 2.02 -24.33
N TYR A 211 -34.79 2.85 -23.63
CA TYR A 211 -34.54 4.24 -24.02
C TYR A 211 -33.07 4.58 -24.25
N CYS A 212 -32.22 3.56 -24.41
CA CYS A 212 -30.80 3.73 -24.73
C CYS A 212 -30.55 3.47 -26.22
N ARG A 213 -30.19 4.50 -27.00
CA ARG A 213 -29.96 4.42 -28.47
C ARG A 213 -28.81 3.53 -28.85
N SER A 214 -27.74 3.50 -28.04
CA SER A 214 -26.49 2.74 -28.29
C SER A 214 -26.66 1.21 -28.34
N GLN A 215 -27.90 0.71 -28.46
CA GLN A 215 -28.29 -0.69 -28.52
C GLN A 215 -29.30 -0.98 -29.65
N HIS A 216 -29.94 0.04 -30.24
CA HIS A 216 -30.93 -0.16 -31.31
C HIS A 216 -30.30 -0.57 -32.65
N GLU A 217 -29.00 -0.35 -32.84
CA GLU A 217 -28.28 -0.76 -34.07
C GLU A 217 -27.66 -2.17 -33.99
N VAL A 218 -27.59 -2.80 -32.79
CA VAL A 218 -26.92 -4.12 -32.60
C VAL A 218 -27.89 -5.26 -32.27
N GLY A 219 -29.19 -4.98 -32.10
CA GLY A 219 -30.19 -6.03 -31.80
C GLY A 219 -30.04 -6.63 -30.40
N THR A 220 -29.49 -5.89 -29.43
CA THR A 220 -29.10 -6.38 -28.08
C THR A 220 -30.05 -5.96 -26.95
N ALA A 221 -31.28 -5.54 -27.25
CA ALA A 221 -32.30 -5.29 -26.21
C ALA A 221 -32.56 -6.52 -25.32
N ASP A 222 -32.25 -7.73 -25.82
CA ASP A 222 -32.30 -9.01 -25.08
C ASP A 222 -31.15 -9.24 -24.06
N GLN A 223 -30.19 -8.32 -23.91
CA GLN A 223 -29.00 -8.53 -23.06
C GLN A 223 -29.06 -7.95 -21.64
N TRP A 224 -30.10 -7.19 -21.27
CA TRP A 224 -30.18 -6.59 -19.93
C TRP A 224 -30.92 -7.55 -18.99
N PRO A 225 -30.22 -8.30 -18.12
CA PRO A 225 -30.86 -9.25 -17.22
C PRO A 225 -31.78 -8.52 -16.24
N ASP A 226 -32.65 -9.26 -15.53
CA ASP A 226 -33.43 -8.66 -14.44
C ASP A 226 -32.54 -7.95 -13.41
N ASP A 227 -31.42 -8.57 -13.06
CA ASP A 227 -30.46 -8.06 -12.09
C ASP A 227 -29.82 -6.75 -12.57
N ILE A 228 -30.26 -5.62 -11.99
CA ILE A 228 -29.77 -4.28 -12.33
C ILE A 228 -28.27 -4.11 -12.07
N THR A 229 -27.68 -4.93 -11.20
CA THR A 229 -26.24 -4.85 -10.93
C THR A 229 -25.39 -5.27 -12.13
N LYS A 230 -25.97 -6.02 -13.07
CA LYS A 230 -25.29 -6.47 -14.30
C LYS A 230 -25.60 -5.59 -15.51
N TRP A 231 -26.29 -4.47 -15.32
CA TRP A 231 -26.66 -3.59 -16.41
C TRP A 231 -25.43 -2.81 -16.93
N PRO A 232 -25.21 -2.78 -18.26
CA PRO A 232 -24.14 -1.97 -18.84
C PRO A 232 -24.47 -0.48 -18.72
N ILE A 233 -23.47 0.39 -18.91
CA ILE A 233 -23.67 1.84 -18.92
C ILE A 233 -24.42 2.25 -20.20
N CYS A 234 -25.38 3.19 -20.08
CA CYS A 234 -26.03 3.77 -21.25
C CYS A 234 -25.24 4.98 -21.79
N SER A 235 -24.51 4.79 -22.88
CA SER A 235 -23.64 5.84 -23.46
C SER A 235 -24.38 6.86 -24.34
N ASP A 236 -25.53 6.51 -24.92
CA ASP A 236 -26.33 7.40 -25.77
C ASP A 236 -27.82 7.33 -25.40
N PRO A 237 -28.27 8.09 -24.39
CA PRO A 237 -29.67 8.13 -24.00
C PRO A 237 -30.52 8.87 -25.04
N LEU A 238 -31.75 8.41 -25.27
CA LEU A 238 -32.72 9.14 -26.10
C LEU A 238 -32.97 10.57 -25.54
N PRO A 239 -33.22 11.59 -26.39
CA PRO A 239 -33.52 12.96 -25.98
C PRO A 239 -34.74 13.05 -25.06
N LYS A 240 -34.65 13.92 -24.04
CA LYS A 240 -35.71 14.10 -23.02
C LYS A 240 -37.08 14.51 -23.57
N GLU A 241 -37.11 15.06 -24.77
CA GLU A 241 -38.31 15.55 -25.44
C GLU A 241 -39.14 14.45 -26.12
N ASP A 242 -38.51 13.32 -26.47
CA ASP A 242 -39.17 12.15 -27.07
C ASP A 242 -40.06 11.42 -26.04
N PHE A 243 -39.99 11.81 -24.76
CA PHE A 243 -40.62 11.13 -23.61
C PHE A 243 -41.89 11.80 -23.08
N LYS A 244 -42.52 12.74 -23.81
CA LYS A 244 -43.67 13.51 -23.32
C LYS A 244 -44.85 12.65 -22.82
N ASN A 245 -44.96 11.39 -23.28
CA ASN A 245 -46.07 10.49 -22.96
C ASN A 245 -45.66 9.26 -22.11
N SER A 246 -44.42 9.15 -21.63
CA SER A 246 -44.01 7.98 -20.83
C SER A 246 -44.41 8.14 -19.36
N THR A 247 -44.94 7.07 -18.76
CA THR A 247 -45.35 6.99 -17.34
C THR A 247 -44.18 6.85 -16.36
N TYR A 248 -42.93 6.94 -16.86
CA TYR A 248 -41.72 6.53 -16.16
C TYR A 248 -40.90 7.74 -15.71
N ASP A 249 -41.31 8.34 -14.59
CA ASP A 249 -40.65 9.51 -13.95
C ASP A 249 -39.14 9.29 -13.70
N ASN A 250 -38.71 8.03 -13.55
CA ASN A 250 -37.32 7.65 -13.31
C ASN A 250 -36.38 7.91 -14.50
N VAL A 251 -36.87 8.01 -15.74
CA VAL A 251 -36.03 8.28 -16.92
C VAL A 251 -35.98 9.77 -17.24
N ARG A 252 -37.07 10.49 -16.98
CA ARG A 252 -37.20 11.93 -17.29
C ARG A 252 -36.38 12.81 -16.35
N CYS A 253 -36.23 12.37 -15.11
CA CYS A 253 -35.56 13.16 -14.07
C CYS A 253 -34.11 13.49 -14.43
N ASN A 254 -33.61 14.62 -13.92
CA ASN A 254 -32.19 14.92 -14.02
C ASN A 254 -31.44 14.14 -12.94
N VAL A 255 -30.55 13.22 -13.32
CA VAL A 255 -29.76 12.45 -12.36
C VAL A 255 -28.74 13.39 -11.71
N VAL A 256 -28.85 13.57 -10.39
CA VAL A 256 -27.96 14.46 -9.62
C VAL A 256 -26.94 13.64 -8.82
N GLY A 257 -27.35 12.44 -8.41
CA GLY A 257 -26.51 11.51 -7.68
C GLY A 257 -25.89 10.48 -8.62
N HIS A 258 -24.57 10.35 -8.56
CA HIS A 258 -23.81 9.38 -9.34
C HIS A 258 -22.82 8.63 -8.45
N PRO A 259 -22.34 7.45 -8.87
CA PRO A 259 -21.35 6.69 -8.14
C PRO A 259 -20.08 7.50 -7.83
N CYS A 260 -19.67 7.46 -6.57
CA CYS A 260 -18.44 8.05 -6.08
C CYS A 260 -17.62 7.01 -5.32
N CYS A 261 -16.39 6.79 -5.80
CA CYS A 261 -15.45 5.89 -5.17
C CYS A 261 -14.64 6.63 -4.10
N ILE A 262 -14.79 6.21 -2.84
CA ILE A 262 -14.23 6.90 -1.67
C ILE A 262 -13.41 5.95 -0.78
N GLY A 263 -12.46 6.55 -0.07
CA GLY A 263 -11.65 5.86 0.94
C GLY A 263 -10.63 4.88 0.37
N GLN A 264 -10.00 4.13 1.27
CA GLN A 264 -9.01 3.08 0.95
C GLN A 264 -9.63 1.69 0.76
N GLU A 265 -10.88 1.53 1.17
CA GLU A 265 -11.68 0.31 1.08
C GLU A 265 -12.42 0.17 -0.27
N ALA A 266 -12.20 1.11 -1.20
CA ALA A 266 -12.88 1.17 -2.49
C ALA A 266 -14.42 1.17 -2.37
N ARG A 267 -14.95 1.93 -1.40
CA ARG A 267 -16.38 2.06 -1.19
C ARG A 267 -17.02 2.88 -2.29
N CYS A 268 -18.16 2.40 -2.79
CA CYS A 268 -19.02 3.19 -3.65
C CYS A 268 -20.20 3.79 -2.88
N GLU A 269 -20.43 5.09 -3.04
CA GLU A 269 -21.64 5.77 -2.59
C GLU A 269 -22.23 6.56 -3.77
N ILE A 270 -23.55 6.48 -3.99
CA ILE A 270 -24.24 7.32 -4.99
C ILE A 270 -24.53 8.67 -4.36
N VAL A 271 -23.86 9.72 -4.83
CA VAL A 271 -23.80 11.02 -4.17
C VAL A 271 -23.69 12.15 -5.19
N THR A 272 -23.85 13.40 -4.74
CA THR A 272 -23.64 14.57 -5.61
C THR A 272 -22.15 14.81 -5.88
N LYS A 273 -21.85 15.53 -6.96
CA LYS A 273 -20.49 15.87 -7.36
C LYS A 273 -19.73 16.65 -6.28
N GLU A 274 -20.41 17.57 -5.59
CA GLU A 274 -19.84 18.39 -4.53
C GLU A 274 -19.44 17.52 -3.33
N TYR A 275 -20.31 16.60 -2.93
CA TYR A 275 -20.03 15.68 -1.83
C TYR A 275 -18.86 14.74 -2.18
N CYS A 276 -18.81 14.24 -3.40
CA CYS A 276 -17.73 13.36 -3.86
C CYS A 276 -16.37 14.06 -3.89
N LYS A 277 -16.29 15.26 -4.50
CA LYS A 277 -15.08 16.09 -4.56
C LYS A 277 -14.53 16.37 -3.17
N TYR A 278 -15.43 16.55 -2.22
CA TYR A 278 -15.11 16.89 -0.86
C TYR A 278 -14.61 15.72 -0.01
N LYS A 279 -15.21 14.54 -0.17
CA LYS A 279 -14.64 13.28 0.34
C LYS A 279 -13.35 12.85 -0.38
N HIS A 280 -12.84 13.68 -1.31
CA HIS A 280 -11.68 13.39 -2.14
C HIS A 280 -11.80 12.06 -2.90
N GLY A 281 -13.02 11.73 -3.32
CA GLY A 281 -13.33 10.55 -4.11
C GLY A 281 -13.23 10.79 -5.61
N VAL A 282 -13.36 9.70 -6.37
CA VAL A 282 -13.47 9.72 -7.84
C VAL A 282 -14.94 9.68 -8.21
N TYR A 283 -15.39 10.67 -8.98
CA TYR A 283 -16.79 10.84 -9.37
C TYR A 283 -17.04 10.32 -10.79
N HIS A 284 -18.01 9.44 -10.95
CA HIS A 284 -18.35 8.81 -12.23
C HIS A 284 -19.66 9.33 -12.77
N SER A 285 -19.62 10.44 -13.52
CA SER A 285 -20.83 11.03 -14.13
C SER A 285 -21.47 10.16 -15.20
N GLU A 286 -20.71 9.23 -15.77
CA GLU A 286 -21.12 8.32 -16.82
C GLU A 286 -21.96 7.14 -16.30
N ALA A 287 -21.88 6.81 -15.01
CA ALA A 287 -22.54 5.66 -14.42
C ALA A 287 -23.72 6.08 -13.54
N ALA A 288 -24.74 5.23 -13.45
CA ALA A 288 -25.89 5.42 -12.57
C ALA A 288 -25.85 4.49 -11.35
N LEU A 289 -25.13 3.36 -11.45
CA LEU A 289 -25.03 2.33 -10.42
C LEU A 289 -23.59 2.12 -9.97
N CYS A 290 -23.41 1.77 -8.70
CA CYS A 290 -22.12 1.38 -8.13
C CYS A 290 -21.56 0.10 -8.75
N SER A 291 -22.42 -0.83 -9.18
CA SER A 291 -21.97 -2.04 -9.89
C SER A 291 -21.33 -1.77 -11.26
N GLN A 292 -21.59 -0.62 -11.87
CA GLN A 292 -21.05 -0.23 -13.17
C GLN A 292 -19.61 0.32 -13.09
N VAL A 293 -19.18 0.71 -11.90
CA VAL A 293 -17.85 1.31 -11.66
C VAL A 293 -16.97 0.35 -10.88
N ASN A 294 -15.66 0.50 -11.04
CA ASN A 294 -14.68 -0.31 -10.34
C ASN A 294 -13.86 0.55 -9.39
N CYS A 295 -14.43 0.81 -8.22
CA CYS A 295 -13.76 1.61 -7.19
C CYS A 295 -12.42 1.01 -6.71
N MET A 296 -12.24 -0.31 -6.87
CA MET A 296 -10.96 -0.96 -6.55
C MET A 296 -9.88 -0.51 -7.53
N GLN A 297 -10.19 -0.42 -8.81
CA GLN A 297 -9.27 0.11 -9.83
C GLN A 297 -8.87 1.55 -9.51
N ASP A 298 -9.84 2.41 -9.16
CA ASP A 298 -9.57 3.83 -8.87
C ASP A 298 -8.69 4.01 -7.62
N THR A 299 -8.95 3.18 -6.60
CA THR A 299 -8.17 3.18 -5.35
C THR A 299 -6.76 2.65 -5.58
N CYS A 300 -6.63 1.55 -6.30
CA CYS A 300 -5.34 0.90 -6.55
C CYS A 300 -4.47 1.74 -7.50
N GLY A 301 -4.99 2.18 -8.65
CA GLY A 301 -4.26 3.07 -9.56
C GLY A 301 -2.93 2.54 -10.10
N LEU A 302 -2.10 3.47 -10.57
CA LEU A 302 -0.80 3.33 -11.26
C LEU A 302 -0.82 2.51 -12.56
N ILE A 303 -1.27 1.25 -12.50
CA ILE A 303 -1.38 0.35 -13.65
C ILE A 303 -2.74 -0.34 -13.55
N PRO A 304 -3.59 -0.28 -14.60
CA PRO A 304 -4.89 -0.92 -14.55
C PRO A 304 -4.77 -2.44 -14.36
N PHE A 305 -5.73 -3.05 -13.65
CA PHE A 305 -5.86 -4.51 -13.61
C PHE A 305 -6.00 -5.10 -15.01
N ARG A 306 -5.40 -6.27 -15.24
CA ARG A 306 -5.54 -6.98 -16.52
C ARG A 306 -6.98 -7.41 -16.78
N VAL A 307 -7.68 -7.85 -15.74
CA VAL A 307 -9.11 -8.14 -15.76
C VAL A 307 -9.74 -7.28 -14.66
N PRO A 308 -10.74 -6.42 -14.97
CA PRO A 308 -11.26 -5.45 -14.00
C PRO A 308 -11.65 -6.08 -12.64
N GLU A 309 -12.23 -7.27 -12.64
CA GLU A 309 -12.72 -7.93 -11.42
C GLU A 309 -11.63 -8.64 -10.62
N TYR A 310 -10.42 -8.80 -11.18
CA TYR A 310 -9.34 -9.58 -10.56
C TYR A 310 -8.09 -8.73 -10.31
N PRO A 311 -7.77 -8.43 -9.05
CA PRO A 311 -6.56 -7.68 -8.70
C PRO A 311 -5.28 -8.49 -8.95
N ASP A 312 -4.32 -7.90 -9.65
CA ASP A 312 -3.10 -8.57 -10.15
C ASP A 312 -1.82 -7.71 -10.04
N GLN A 313 -1.81 -6.68 -9.18
CA GLN A 313 -0.72 -5.68 -9.13
C GLN A 313 0.50 -6.13 -8.30
N ILE A 314 1.17 -7.21 -8.72
CA ILE A 314 2.29 -7.82 -7.98
C ILE A 314 3.51 -6.88 -7.80
N TYR A 315 3.62 -5.84 -8.61
CA TYR A 315 4.67 -4.82 -8.50
C TYR A 315 4.70 -4.09 -7.15
N ARG A 316 3.59 -4.14 -6.41
CA ARG A 316 3.47 -3.65 -5.03
C ARG A 316 4.31 -4.42 -4.02
N LEU A 317 5.01 -5.48 -4.41
CA LEU A 317 6.02 -6.11 -3.54
C LEU A 317 7.39 -5.42 -3.59
N TRP A 318 7.77 -4.83 -4.72
CA TRP A 318 9.09 -4.19 -4.88
C TRP A 318 9.02 -2.66 -4.99
N LEU A 319 7.99 -2.11 -5.63
CA LEU A 319 7.85 -0.67 -5.82
C LEU A 319 7.81 0.13 -4.50
N PRO A 320 7.16 -0.35 -3.41
CA PRO A 320 7.12 0.40 -2.16
C PRO A 320 8.49 0.61 -1.52
N VAL A 321 9.49 -0.20 -1.86
CA VAL A 321 10.89 -0.03 -1.41
C VAL A 321 11.46 1.31 -1.88
N LEU A 322 10.90 1.89 -2.95
CA LEU A 322 11.30 3.20 -3.51
C LEU A 322 10.46 4.37 -2.98
N LEU A 323 9.27 4.10 -2.43
CA LEU A 323 8.34 5.09 -1.93
C LEU A 323 8.62 5.44 -0.46
N HIS A 324 8.18 6.61 -0.02
CA HIS A 324 8.23 7.00 1.40
C HIS A 324 6.89 7.61 1.81
N ALA A 325 6.56 7.47 3.10
CA ALA A 325 5.31 7.99 3.65
C ALA A 325 5.32 9.51 3.83
N GLY A 326 6.50 10.14 3.77
CA GLY A 326 6.66 11.58 3.92
C GLY A 326 8.13 11.99 4.09
N ILE A 327 8.35 13.28 4.33
CA ILE A 327 9.68 13.90 4.41
C ILE A 327 10.50 13.32 5.57
N LEU A 328 9.88 13.18 6.75
CA LEU A 328 10.58 12.66 7.93
C LEU A 328 10.99 11.21 7.75
N HIS A 329 10.12 10.40 7.11
CA HIS A 329 10.43 9.01 6.80
C HIS A 329 11.62 8.93 5.82
N CYS A 330 11.58 9.72 4.74
CA CYS A 330 12.70 9.80 3.78
C CYS A 330 14.00 10.23 4.45
N LEU A 331 13.97 11.23 5.35
CA LEU A 331 15.17 11.70 6.04
C LEU A 331 15.82 10.60 6.89
N VAL A 332 15.03 9.84 7.65
CA VAL A 332 15.52 8.70 8.44
C VAL A 332 16.17 7.65 7.53
N SER A 333 15.53 7.35 6.40
CA SER A 333 16.06 6.43 5.39
C SER A 333 17.39 6.90 4.82
N VAL A 334 17.48 8.17 4.40
CA VAL A 334 18.72 8.78 3.86
C VAL A 334 19.84 8.73 4.89
N VAL A 335 19.56 9.01 6.17
CA VAL A 335 20.56 8.92 7.24
C VAL A 335 21.06 7.48 7.38
N PHE A 336 20.17 6.49 7.42
CA PHE A 336 20.57 5.08 7.47
C PHE A 336 21.40 4.67 6.25
N GLN A 337 20.98 5.07 5.05
CA GLN A 337 21.66 4.73 3.81
C GLN A 337 23.06 5.33 3.74
N MET A 338 23.19 6.63 4.04
CA MET A 338 24.48 7.32 3.98
C MET A 338 25.44 6.92 5.10
N THR A 339 24.94 6.29 6.17
CA THR A 339 25.76 5.80 7.29
C THR A 339 26.06 4.30 7.19
N VAL A 340 25.04 3.45 7.23
CA VAL A 340 25.16 1.99 7.32
C VAL A 340 25.25 1.35 5.94
N LEU A 341 24.33 1.65 5.03
CA LEU A 341 24.30 1.02 3.70
C LEU A 341 25.57 1.33 2.91
N ARG A 342 25.98 2.60 2.89
CA ARG A 342 27.22 3.04 2.23
C ARG A 342 28.44 2.31 2.77
N ASP A 343 28.49 2.12 4.08
CA ASP A 343 29.60 1.42 4.75
C ASP A 343 29.60 -0.06 4.33
N MET A 344 28.43 -0.71 4.28
CA MET A 344 28.30 -2.09 3.78
C MET A 344 28.67 -2.23 2.31
N GLU A 345 28.28 -1.28 1.47
CA GLU A 345 28.57 -1.30 0.05
C GLU A 345 30.06 -1.14 -0.25
N LYS A 346 30.76 -0.26 0.50
CA LYS A 346 32.22 -0.13 0.39
C LYS A 346 32.96 -1.45 0.67
N LEU A 347 32.38 -2.31 1.50
CA LEU A 347 32.95 -3.61 1.87
C LEU A 347 32.63 -4.71 0.86
N ALA A 348 31.35 -4.88 0.54
CA ALA A 348 30.87 -6.02 -0.22
C ALA A 348 30.70 -5.75 -1.72
N GLY A 349 30.75 -4.49 -2.15
CA GLY A 349 30.45 -4.09 -3.52
C GLY A 349 28.97 -3.84 -3.76
N TRP A 350 28.69 -3.07 -4.81
CA TRP A 350 27.36 -2.58 -5.14
C TRP A 350 26.39 -3.71 -5.54
N HIS A 351 26.86 -4.69 -6.31
CA HIS A 351 26.05 -5.80 -6.82
C HIS A 351 25.52 -6.72 -5.71
N ARG A 352 26.36 -7.06 -4.74
CA ARG A 352 25.98 -7.94 -3.62
C ARG A 352 25.03 -7.23 -2.66
N ILE A 353 25.32 -5.97 -2.35
CA ILE A 353 24.47 -5.19 -1.46
C ILE A 353 23.13 -4.87 -2.10
N SER A 354 23.08 -4.57 -3.41
CA SER A 354 21.81 -4.33 -4.10
C SER A 354 20.91 -5.57 -4.08
N ILE A 355 21.47 -6.78 -4.29
CA ILE A 355 20.71 -8.04 -4.17
C ILE A 355 20.16 -8.21 -2.76
N ILE A 356 21.00 -8.09 -1.73
CA ILE A 356 20.55 -8.23 -0.34
C ILE A 356 19.45 -7.21 -0.03
N TYR A 357 19.64 -5.96 -0.42
CA TYR A 357 18.70 -4.87 -0.17
C TYR A 357 17.34 -5.10 -0.84
N ILE A 358 17.32 -5.42 -2.14
CA ILE A 358 16.07 -5.59 -2.90
C ILE A 358 15.31 -6.83 -2.40
N PHE A 359 15.96 -7.98 -2.28
CA PHE A 359 15.28 -9.21 -1.89
C PHE A 359 14.81 -9.20 -0.43
N SER A 360 15.56 -8.58 0.49
CA SER A 360 15.07 -8.41 1.88
C SER A 360 13.87 -7.46 1.95
N GLY A 361 13.83 -6.43 1.11
CA GLY A 361 12.66 -5.55 0.97
C GLY A 361 11.43 -6.29 0.44
N ILE A 362 11.59 -7.07 -0.64
CA ILE A 362 10.50 -7.87 -1.23
C ILE A 362 9.97 -8.90 -0.23
N THR A 363 10.86 -9.65 0.44
CA THR A 363 10.43 -10.65 1.44
C THR A 363 9.75 -10.00 2.64
N GLY A 364 10.23 -8.83 3.08
CA GLY A 364 9.57 -8.05 4.13
C GLY A 364 8.16 -7.58 3.72
N ASN A 365 8.03 -6.99 2.53
CA ASN A 365 6.75 -6.54 2.00
C ASN A 365 5.77 -7.70 1.79
N LEU A 366 6.25 -8.86 1.33
CA LEU A 366 5.42 -10.06 1.18
C LEU A 366 4.90 -10.56 2.52
N ALA A 367 5.75 -10.67 3.54
CA ALA A 367 5.32 -11.04 4.89
C ALA A 367 4.30 -10.04 5.45
N SER A 368 4.57 -8.75 5.29
CA SER A 368 3.64 -7.69 5.69
C SER A 368 2.30 -7.73 4.95
N ALA A 369 2.30 -8.08 3.67
CA ALA A 369 1.07 -8.26 2.90
C ALA A 369 0.20 -9.42 3.41
N ILE A 370 0.82 -10.44 4.01
CA ILE A 370 0.12 -11.58 4.61
C ILE A 370 -0.46 -11.20 5.98
N PHE A 371 0.34 -10.59 6.85
CA PHE A 371 -0.05 -10.34 8.24
C PHE A 371 -0.80 -9.01 8.46
N LEU A 372 -0.64 -8.05 7.56
CA LEU A 372 -1.26 -6.72 7.60
C LEU A 372 -1.88 -6.36 6.22
N PRO A 373 -2.90 -7.11 5.75
CA PRO A 373 -3.39 -7.00 4.38
C PRO A 373 -4.03 -5.65 4.05
N TYR A 374 -4.76 -5.07 4.99
CA TYR A 374 -5.54 -3.84 4.80
C TYR A 374 -4.80 -2.55 5.17
N ARG A 375 -3.47 -2.63 5.36
CA ARG A 375 -2.64 -1.49 5.72
C ARG A 375 -1.65 -1.15 4.61
N ALA A 376 -1.82 0.04 4.05
CA ALA A 376 -0.91 0.56 3.05
C ALA A 376 0.44 0.93 3.67
N GLU A 377 1.52 0.38 3.15
CA GLU A 377 2.86 0.65 3.64
C GLU A 377 3.84 0.90 2.51
N VAL A 378 4.79 1.77 2.79
CA VAL A 378 5.84 2.23 1.89
C VAL A 378 7.13 2.37 2.67
N GLY A 379 8.25 2.35 1.97
CA GLY A 379 9.56 2.55 2.56
C GLY A 379 10.45 1.31 2.43
N PRO A 380 11.76 1.52 2.39
CA PRO A 380 12.76 0.44 2.36
C PRO A 380 13.00 -0.21 3.73
N ALA A 381 12.06 -0.16 4.66
CA ALA A 381 12.33 -0.54 6.05
C ALA A 381 12.77 -2.01 6.18
N GLY A 382 12.11 -2.93 5.46
CA GLY A 382 12.55 -4.33 5.35
C GLY A 382 13.98 -4.47 4.79
N SER A 383 14.32 -3.68 3.77
CA SER A 383 15.68 -3.62 3.20
C SER A 383 16.71 -3.10 4.20
N HIS A 384 16.36 -2.10 5.01
CA HIS A 384 17.24 -1.56 6.05
C HIS A 384 17.52 -2.59 7.14
N PHE A 385 16.51 -3.32 7.60
CA PHE A 385 16.71 -4.41 8.54
C PHE A 385 17.51 -5.57 7.93
N GLY A 386 17.37 -5.83 6.63
CA GLY A 386 18.23 -6.79 5.93
C GLY A 386 19.71 -6.37 5.88
N VAL A 387 19.98 -5.08 5.67
CA VAL A 387 21.33 -4.50 5.76
C VAL A 387 21.85 -4.50 7.20
N LEU A 388 20.98 -4.27 8.19
CA LEU A 388 21.32 -4.40 9.61
C LEU A 388 21.76 -5.84 9.93
N ALA A 389 21.12 -6.85 9.36
CA ALA A 389 21.53 -8.25 9.50
C ALA A 389 22.94 -8.53 8.93
N CYS A 390 23.37 -7.80 7.90
CA CYS A 390 24.75 -7.89 7.39
C CYS A 390 25.79 -7.54 8.46
N LEU A 391 25.48 -6.62 9.39
CA LEU A 391 26.37 -6.27 10.51
C LEU A 391 26.55 -7.43 11.48
N PHE A 392 25.53 -8.28 11.66
CA PHE A 392 25.65 -9.48 12.49
C PHE A 392 26.57 -10.49 11.83
N VAL A 393 26.38 -10.74 10.54
CA VAL A 393 27.24 -11.63 9.76
C VAL A 393 28.69 -11.13 9.76
N GLU A 394 28.93 -9.82 9.64
CA GLU A 394 30.27 -9.25 9.76
C GLU A 394 30.91 -9.57 11.12
N VAL A 395 30.16 -9.48 12.22
CA VAL A 395 30.67 -9.82 13.57
C VAL A 395 30.96 -11.32 13.70
N PHE A 396 30.06 -12.19 13.21
CA PHE A 396 30.25 -13.64 13.26
C PHE A 396 31.47 -14.08 12.45
N GLN A 397 31.64 -13.52 11.25
CA GLN A 397 32.80 -13.84 10.40
C GLN A 397 34.10 -13.26 10.97
N SER A 398 34.03 -12.08 11.62
CA SER A 398 35.20 -11.42 12.22
C SER A 398 35.48 -11.86 13.66
N TRP A 399 34.82 -12.90 14.17
CA TRP A 399 34.84 -13.25 15.59
C TRP A 399 36.25 -13.41 16.16
N GLN A 400 37.13 -14.06 15.38
CA GLN A 400 38.54 -14.29 15.76
C GLN A 400 39.43 -13.03 15.60
N LEU A 401 39.02 -12.07 14.77
CA LEU A 401 39.76 -10.82 14.50
C LEU A 401 39.48 -9.74 15.56
N LEU A 402 38.31 -9.79 16.19
CA LEU A 402 37.85 -8.79 17.15
C LEU A 402 38.43 -9.03 18.55
N LYS A 403 38.78 -7.95 19.26
CA LYS A 403 39.30 -8.04 20.64
C LYS A 403 38.26 -8.58 21.61
N SER A 404 37.02 -8.11 21.49
CA SER A 404 35.87 -8.47 22.34
C SER A 404 34.61 -8.66 21.49
N PRO A 405 34.48 -9.77 20.74
CA PRO A 405 33.36 -9.99 19.83
C PRO A 405 32.01 -10.06 20.56
N SER A 406 31.94 -10.71 21.74
CA SER A 406 30.69 -10.83 22.53
C SER A 406 30.11 -9.49 22.95
N ARG A 407 30.94 -8.52 23.36
CA ARG A 407 30.47 -7.15 23.66
C ARG A 407 29.96 -6.45 22.40
N GLY A 408 30.62 -6.67 21.26
CA GLY A 408 30.21 -6.12 19.97
C GLY A 408 28.87 -6.67 19.49
N LEU A 409 28.63 -7.97 19.70
CA LEU A 409 27.36 -8.65 19.42
C LEU A 409 26.26 -8.17 20.38
N PHE A 410 26.52 -8.15 21.69
CA PHE A 410 25.55 -7.70 22.70
C PHE A 410 25.02 -6.29 22.41
N LYS A 411 25.91 -5.34 22.09
CA LYS A 411 25.50 -3.97 21.73
C LYS A 411 24.63 -3.95 20.48
N LEU A 412 24.95 -4.78 19.48
CA LEU A 412 24.20 -4.85 18.23
C LEU A 412 22.81 -5.46 18.47
N VAL A 413 22.73 -6.54 19.24
CA VAL A 413 21.46 -7.14 19.69
C VAL A 413 20.62 -6.14 20.46
N ALA A 414 21.20 -5.41 21.42
CA ALA A 414 20.50 -4.40 22.19
C ALA A 414 19.90 -3.30 21.29
N ILE A 415 20.66 -2.80 20.31
CA ILE A 415 20.17 -1.82 19.33
C ILE A 415 19.02 -2.40 18.50
N THR A 416 19.16 -3.64 18.01
CA THR A 416 18.11 -4.29 17.22
C THR A 416 16.83 -4.49 18.03
N ILE A 417 16.92 -4.87 19.31
CA ILE A 417 15.76 -4.98 20.21
C ILE A 417 15.08 -3.63 20.37
N VAL A 418 15.84 -2.55 20.63
CA VAL A 418 15.29 -1.20 20.73
C VAL A 418 14.57 -0.79 19.45
N LEU A 419 15.12 -1.12 18.27
CA LEU A 419 14.47 -0.84 16.99
C LEU A 419 13.16 -1.61 16.81
N PHE A 420 13.07 -2.87 17.26
CA PHE A 420 11.81 -3.63 17.24
C PHE A 420 10.78 -3.10 18.25
N VAL A 421 11.22 -2.65 19.42
CA VAL A 421 10.34 -1.99 20.41
C VAL A 421 9.79 -0.68 19.86
N ILE A 422 10.64 0.15 19.24
CA ILE A 422 10.20 1.36 18.52
C ILE A 422 9.26 0.98 17.39
N GLY A 423 9.51 -0.14 16.71
CA GLY A 423 8.63 -0.61 15.64
C GLY A 423 7.24 -1.06 16.09
N ALA A 424 7.02 -1.24 17.40
CA ALA A 424 5.68 -1.44 17.96
C ALA A 424 4.87 -0.12 18.08
N LEU A 425 5.43 1.01 17.66
CA LEU A 425 4.71 2.27 17.50
C LEU A 425 3.76 2.21 16.29
N PRO A 426 2.67 3.00 16.31
CA PRO A 426 1.80 3.11 15.17
C PRO A 426 2.59 3.62 13.96
N TRP A 427 2.12 3.28 12.76
CA TRP A 427 2.75 3.62 11.47
C TRP A 427 4.03 2.86 11.08
N ILE A 428 4.56 2.03 11.97
CA ILE A 428 5.71 1.16 11.68
C ILE A 428 5.23 -0.26 11.45
N ASP A 429 5.96 -1.02 10.61
CA ASP A 429 5.66 -2.39 10.24
C ASP A 429 6.73 -3.35 10.78
N ASN A 430 6.39 -4.02 11.87
CA ASN A 430 7.29 -4.99 12.47
C ASN A 430 7.40 -6.30 11.67
N PHE A 431 6.38 -6.68 10.88
CA PHE A 431 6.47 -7.88 10.06
C PHE A 431 7.49 -7.71 8.94
N ALA A 432 7.47 -6.57 8.23
CA ALA A 432 8.51 -6.28 7.25
C ALA A 432 9.90 -6.20 7.89
N HIS A 433 10.03 -5.65 9.09
CA HIS A 433 11.31 -5.61 9.80
C HIS A 433 11.85 -6.99 10.15
N ILE A 434 11.00 -7.87 10.72
CA ILE A 434 11.40 -9.22 11.15
C ILE A 434 11.79 -10.06 9.93
N PHE A 435 10.92 -10.13 8.92
CA PHE A 435 11.18 -10.96 7.74
C PHE A 435 12.26 -10.35 6.83
N GLY A 436 12.40 -9.03 6.79
CA GLY A 436 13.53 -8.34 6.17
C GLY A 436 14.85 -8.66 6.86
N PHE A 437 14.88 -8.70 8.20
CA PHE A 437 16.06 -9.09 8.98
C PHE A 437 16.43 -10.57 8.75
N ILE A 438 15.46 -11.48 8.83
CA ILE A 438 15.68 -12.93 8.63
C ILE A 438 16.19 -13.20 7.21
N SER A 439 15.51 -12.67 6.19
CA SER A 439 15.94 -12.82 4.80
C SER A 439 17.31 -12.19 4.54
N GLY A 440 17.55 -10.99 5.08
CA GLY A 440 18.85 -10.32 4.99
C GLY A 440 19.96 -11.11 5.69
N LEU A 441 19.69 -11.77 6.81
CA LEU A 441 20.66 -12.63 7.50
C LEU A 441 21.05 -13.82 6.60
N LEU A 442 20.07 -14.51 6.02
CA LEU A 442 20.29 -15.62 5.10
C LEU A 442 21.07 -15.18 3.85
N LEU A 443 20.64 -14.08 3.21
CA LEU A 443 21.28 -13.53 2.01
C LEU A 443 22.69 -13.00 2.31
N ALA A 444 22.92 -12.42 3.50
CA ALA A 444 24.24 -11.98 3.92
C ALA A 444 25.22 -13.16 4.03
N PHE A 445 24.78 -14.32 4.53
CA PHE A 445 25.62 -15.52 4.53
C PHE A 445 25.91 -16.04 3.10
N VAL A 446 25.04 -15.77 2.13
CA VAL A 446 25.25 -16.18 0.73
C VAL A 446 26.20 -15.22 -0.01
N PHE A 447 25.96 -13.91 0.09
CA PHE A 447 26.57 -12.92 -0.81
C PHE A 447 27.75 -12.15 -0.22
N LEU A 448 27.87 -12.01 1.12
CA LEU A 448 28.99 -11.26 1.70
C LEU A 448 30.33 -11.97 1.45
N PRO A 449 31.42 -11.22 1.18
CA PRO A 449 32.72 -11.82 0.97
C PRO A 449 33.29 -12.34 2.29
N TYR A 450 33.89 -13.53 2.27
CA TYR A 450 34.48 -14.20 3.43
C TYR A 450 36.00 -14.26 3.30
N MET A 451 36.72 -14.06 4.40
CA MET A 451 38.13 -14.44 4.52
C MET A 451 38.23 -15.95 4.80
N THR A 452 38.84 -16.73 3.89
CA THR A 452 39.00 -18.19 4.05
C THR A 452 40.46 -18.56 4.33
N PHE A 453 40.70 -19.35 5.38
CA PHE A 453 42.04 -19.69 5.86
C PHE A 453 42.56 -21.09 5.47
N SER A 454 41.69 -22.04 5.09
CA SER A 454 42.07 -23.43 4.73
C SER A 454 41.00 -24.16 3.90
N ARG A 455 41.36 -25.24 3.16
CA ARG A 455 40.45 -26.07 2.34
C ARG A 455 39.26 -26.62 3.12
N PHE A 456 39.46 -27.01 4.39
CA PHE A 456 38.37 -27.46 5.27
C PHE A 456 37.32 -26.36 5.53
N TYR A 457 37.78 -25.10 5.70
CA TYR A 457 36.90 -23.95 5.84
C TYR A 457 36.16 -23.62 4.52
N GLN A 458 36.74 -23.93 3.36
CA GLN A 458 36.07 -23.76 2.08
C GLN A 458 34.88 -24.73 1.90
N HIS A 459 35.02 -26.00 2.31
CA HIS A 459 33.91 -26.96 2.27
C HIS A 459 32.77 -26.56 3.22
N ARG A 460 33.08 -26.22 4.49
CA ARG A 460 32.08 -25.75 5.45
C ARG A 460 31.37 -24.48 4.96
N LYS A 461 32.10 -23.58 4.29
CA LYS A 461 31.53 -22.39 3.65
C LYS A 461 30.55 -22.74 2.53
N ARG A 462 30.93 -23.65 1.62
CA ARG A 462 30.03 -24.08 0.53
C ARG A 462 28.75 -24.70 1.09
N LEU A 463 28.87 -25.55 2.11
CA LEU A 463 27.71 -26.12 2.79
C LEU A 463 26.83 -25.03 3.42
N LEU A 464 27.42 -24.07 4.15
CA LEU A 464 26.66 -22.96 4.73
C LEU A 464 25.92 -22.13 3.67
N VAL A 465 26.58 -21.81 2.56
CA VAL A 465 25.96 -21.07 1.44
C VAL A 465 24.79 -21.87 0.85
N ILE A 466 24.97 -23.17 0.61
CA ILE A 466 23.90 -24.03 0.08
C ILE A 466 22.73 -24.09 1.07
N THR A 467 22.99 -24.33 2.36
CA THR A 467 21.96 -24.38 3.39
C THR A 467 21.21 -23.05 3.49
N CYS A 468 21.90 -21.91 3.57
CA CYS A 468 21.26 -20.60 3.64
C CYS A 468 20.46 -20.26 2.38
N SER A 469 20.93 -20.64 1.19
CA SER A 469 20.17 -20.49 -0.05
C SER A 469 18.89 -21.34 -0.04
N CYS A 470 18.98 -22.61 0.35
CA CYS A 470 17.81 -23.48 0.47
C CYS A 470 16.80 -22.95 1.49
N LEU A 471 17.26 -22.46 2.65
CA LEU A 471 16.40 -21.86 3.66
C LEU A 471 15.73 -20.57 3.17
N PHE A 472 16.45 -19.73 2.42
CA PHE A 472 15.88 -18.51 1.84
C PHE A 472 14.81 -18.84 0.80
N VAL A 473 15.09 -19.77 -0.11
CA VAL A 473 14.10 -20.22 -1.11
C VAL A 473 12.90 -20.86 -0.43
N GLY A 474 13.10 -21.72 0.56
CA GLY A 474 12.02 -22.34 1.33
C GLY A 474 11.16 -21.31 2.06
N LEU A 475 11.76 -20.30 2.70
CA LEU A 475 11.05 -19.18 3.32
C LEU A 475 10.23 -18.40 2.30
N PHE A 476 10.83 -18.04 1.16
CA PHE A 476 10.15 -17.26 0.12
C PHE A 476 8.98 -18.03 -0.49
N VAL A 477 9.17 -19.32 -0.81
CA VAL A 477 8.11 -20.20 -1.33
C VAL A 477 6.99 -20.37 -0.32
N ALA A 478 7.31 -20.57 0.96
CA ALA A 478 6.31 -20.66 2.02
C ALA A 478 5.47 -19.37 2.12
N LEU A 479 6.10 -18.20 2.07
CA LEU A 479 5.39 -16.92 2.09
C LEU A 479 4.49 -16.75 0.86
N VAL A 480 4.97 -17.10 -0.34
CA VAL A 480 4.15 -17.06 -1.56
C VAL A 480 2.96 -18.02 -1.46
N PHE A 481 3.16 -19.21 -0.90
CA PHE A 481 2.09 -20.18 -0.66
C PHE A 481 1.02 -19.63 0.29
N PHE A 482 1.40 -19.06 1.43
CA PHE A 482 0.45 -18.41 2.35
C PHE A 482 -0.21 -17.16 1.73
N PHE A 483 0.49 -16.46 0.85
CA PHE A 483 -0.06 -15.30 0.18
C PHE A 483 -1.14 -15.65 -0.86
N TYR A 484 -0.99 -16.73 -1.64
CA TYR A 484 -1.97 -17.09 -2.67
C TYR A 484 -2.97 -18.18 -2.27
N ILE A 485 -2.50 -19.21 -1.56
CA ILE A 485 -3.30 -20.44 -1.33
C ILE A 485 -4.01 -20.39 0.02
N HIS A 486 -3.31 -19.97 1.07
CA HIS A 486 -3.87 -19.92 2.43
C HIS A 486 -3.70 -18.54 3.08
N PRO A 487 -4.53 -17.55 2.66
CA PRO A 487 -4.62 -16.25 3.31
C PRO A 487 -4.76 -16.38 4.84
N ILE A 488 -3.85 -15.77 5.59
CA ILE A 488 -4.04 -15.61 7.04
C ILE A 488 -4.98 -14.42 7.24
N THR A 489 -6.29 -14.70 7.35
CA THR A 489 -7.32 -13.65 7.49
C THR A 489 -7.55 -13.23 8.95
N GLU A 490 -7.17 -14.06 9.92
CA GLU A 490 -7.40 -13.83 11.34
C GLU A 490 -6.19 -14.27 12.17
N CYS A 491 -5.47 -13.29 12.72
CA CYS A 491 -4.38 -13.54 13.65
C CYS A 491 -4.43 -12.50 14.78
N SER A 492 -5.09 -12.87 15.88
CA SER A 492 -5.21 -12.02 17.06
C SER A 492 -3.84 -11.67 17.66
N ALA A 493 -2.92 -12.63 17.71
CA ALA A 493 -1.55 -12.44 18.19
C ALA A 493 -0.71 -11.49 17.29
N CYS A 494 -0.97 -11.48 15.98
CA CYS A 494 -0.23 -10.66 15.02
C CYS A 494 -0.43 -9.16 15.26
N ARG A 495 -1.59 -8.77 15.79
CA ARG A 495 -1.90 -7.38 16.14
C ARG A 495 -0.95 -6.84 17.22
N HIS A 496 -0.63 -7.65 18.23
CA HIS A 496 0.23 -7.25 19.34
C HIS A 496 1.73 -7.25 18.97
N ILE A 497 2.13 -8.07 17.99
CA ILE A 497 3.49 -8.05 17.44
C ILE A 497 3.76 -6.71 16.72
N ASN A 498 2.74 -6.17 16.05
CA ASN A 498 2.88 -4.95 15.27
C ASN A 498 2.59 -3.66 16.05
N CYS A 499 1.63 -3.66 16.98
CA CYS A 499 1.36 -2.49 17.80
C CYS A 499 0.87 -2.87 19.20
N ILE A 500 1.48 -2.26 20.21
CA ILE A 500 1.08 -2.41 21.61
C ILE A 500 0.09 -1.28 21.95
N PRO A 501 -1.16 -1.58 22.36
CA PRO A 501 -2.16 -0.56 22.65
C PRO A 501 -1.89 0.08 24.01
N PHE A 502 -1.04 1.11 24.05
CA PHE A 502 -0.79 1.89 25.27
C PHE A 502 -1.99 2.74 25.73
N LYS A 503 -2.90 3.08 24.81
CA LYS A 503 -4.16 3.79 25.05
C LYS A 503 -5.23 3.30 24.08
N GLU A 504 -6.51 3.41 24.46
CA GLU A 504 -7.63 3.19 23.54
C GLU A 504 -7.46 4.02 22.26
N GLY A 505 -7.68 3.38 21.12
CA GLY A 505 -7.52 4.02 19.81
C GLY A 505 -6.08 4.14 19.30
N PHE A 506 -5.05 3.92 20.11
CA PHE A 506 -3.64 4.11 19.69
C PHE A 506 -3.23 3.20 18.53
N CYS A 507 -3.68 1.95 18.58
CA CYS A 507 -3.52 0.96 17.52
C CYS A 507 -4.80 0.79 16.67
N SER A 508 -5.70 1.78 16.65
CA SER A 508 -6.92 1.73 15.81
C SER A 508 -6.70 2.29 14.41
N ASN A 509 -5.57 2.94 14.16
CA ASN A 509 -5.21 3.49 12.85
C ASN A 509 -4.70 2.44 11.85
N HIS A 510 -4.90 1.16 12.15
CA HIS A 510 -4.26 0.04 11.46
C HIS A 510 -5.13 -0.54 10.36
N GLY A 511 -5.17 0.19 9.24
CA GLY A 511 -5.82 -0.29 8.03
C GLY A 511 -7.33 -0.39 8.16
N PHE A 512 -7.96 -0.64 7.02
CA PHE A 512 -9.38 -0.93 6.97
C PHE A 512 -9.70 -2.18 7.79
N ARG A 513 -10.64 -2.07 8.72
CA ARG A 513 -11.28 -3.25 9.32
C ARG A 513 -12.57 -3.49 8.57
N PRO A 514 -12.72 -4.66 7.94
CA PRO A 514 -13.98 -4.99 7.31
C PRO A 514 -15.16 -5.01 8.31
N GLU A 515 -14.88 -5.25 9.59
CA GLU A 515 -15.84 -5.25 10.70
C GLU A 515 -16.37 -3.85 11.09
N ASP A 516 -15.65 -2.77 10.75
CA ASP A 516 -16.06 -1.40 11.07
C ASP A 516 -17.05 -0.82 10.04
N ARG A 517 -17.45 -1.61 9.02
CA ARG A 517 -18.27 -1.22 7.86
C ARG A 517 -19.71 -1.71 7.93
#